data_AF-A0A0B4EFE6-F1
#
_entry.id   AF-A0A0B4EFE6-F1
#
_cell.length_a   1.000
_cell.length_b   1.000
_cell.length_c   1.000
_cell.angle_alpha   90.00
_cell.angle_beta   90.00
_cell.angle_gamma   90.00
#
_symmetry.space_group_name_H-M   'P 1'
#
loop_
_entity.id
_entity.type
_entity.pdbx_description
1 polymer ?
#
loop_
_entity_poly.entity_id
_entity_poly.type
_entity_poly.pdbx_seq_one_letter_code
_entity_poly.pdbx_strand_id
1 'polypeptide(L)'
;MTPFSRVYYFGDSLSDEGNAVDLLASVIEPFILLDLIASFGGFPSSSDLERLRAEAKAAARQTIIDSFSEVGPEGAVTNALTHASYAAALGGFEVRNYAVATATALGDGLLEGLIDLDAQVADFTEDASAGVPVESAAFFLIGGNDFIGLLGTVREQQIATQADFLALATPVIEGLIAQIVSAARTASGAGVGTVFLATQPADGFYPEFDTLSPVHASFADLLIDIFNSRITESIAGLGTEGIDARAVDLFAVSKAIEEDPSGVGILAERTDYLIDGSTFGSDQVLAWDSIHPAETSHQIWGAYAEFVMGGGKTTLLDDGSTVLRKGGAANAIFALGGDDTINGGGGADVVIGGSGNDRIYGAKGKDILLGGSGNDTVNGGSQNDIINGGDGSDVLRGAAGRDVIVDGRGNDLVFGGSGDDTFVFTEDALIGGGGPSSDVFRGGTGTDTLYLVLDETSYTSFEAGNVDDVLSELGVAVFGVEFIHAIAGRGSISTAFDSFDWFRPADYWGAVSAPSAGEELLV
;
A
#
# COMPACT_ATOMS: atom_id res chain seq x y z
N MET A 1 -1.30 -16.23 10.96
CA MET A 1 0.08 -16.76 11.01
C MET A 1 0.32 -17.64 9.80
N THR A 2 0.94 -17.07 8.76
CA THR A 2 1.48 -17.77 7.57
C THR A 2 2.33 -18.98 7.98
N PRO A 3 2.60 -19.95 7.08
CA PRO A 3 3.54 -21.04 7.39
C PRO A 3 5.00 -20.58 7.40
N PHE A 4 5.27 -19.29 7.17
CA PHE A 4 6.61 -18.75 7.05
C PHE A 4 6.96 -17.94 8.30
N SER A 5 8.14 -18.15 8.85
CA SER A 5 8.73 -17.26 9.86
C SER A 5 9.40 -16.05 9.21
N ARG A 6 9.85 -16.18 7.96
CA ARG A 6 10.59 -15.14 7.24
C ARG A 6 10.38 -15.20 5.73
N VAL A 7 10.28 -14.05 5.08
CA VAL A 7 10.24 -13.93 3.61
C VAL A 7 11.34 -12.99 3.14
N TYR A 8 12.11 -13.45 2.15
CA TYR A 8 13.19 -12.71 1.51
C TYR A 8 12.67 -12.05 0.23
N TYR A 9 12.62 -10.72 0.19
CA TYR A 9 12.13 -9.97 -0.98
C TYR A 9 13.29 -9.55 -1.88
N PHE A 10 13.12 -9.75 -3.18
CA PHE A 10 14.04 -9.33 -4.24
C PHE A 10 13.25 -8.57 -5.29
N GLY A 11 13.79 -7.46 -5.79
CA GLY A 11 13.01 -6.58 -6.64
C GLY A 11 13.62 -5.26 -7.03
N ASP A 12 12.76 -4.42 -7.60
CA ASP A 12 13.02 -3.04 -7.99
C ASP A 12 12.23 -2.05 -7.10
N SER A 13 11.86 -0.88 -7.63
CA SER A 13 11.17 0.19 -6.89
C SER A 13 9.82 -0.20 -6.29
N LEU A 14 9.13 -1.21 -6.84
CA LEU A 14 7.86 -1.67 -6.29
C LEU A 14 8.01 -2.44 -4.96
N SER A 15 9.23 -2.90 -4.66
CA SER A 15 9.54 -3.68 -3.45
C SER A 15 10.53 -2.98 -2.53
N ASP A 16 11.34 -2.03 -3.01
CA ASP A 16 12.35 -1.37 -2.18
C ASP A 16 11.73 -0.52 -1.07
N GLU A 17 12.23 -0.71 0.15
CA GLU A 17 11.81 0.00 1.34
C GLU A 17 13.01 0.65 2.05
N GLY A 18 13.79 1.39 1.26
CA GLY A 18 14.89 2.22 1.76
C GLY A 18 16.29 1.67 1.52
N ASN A 19 16.48 0.56 0.81
CA ASN A 19 17.81 0.08 0.45
C ASN A 19 18.51 1.04 -0.51
N ALA A 20 17.81 1.61 -1.50
CA ALA A 20 18.38 2.66 -2.36
C ALA A 20 18.75 3.91 -1.54
N VAL A 21 17.90 4.29 -0.58
CA VAL A 21 18.13 5.42 0.32
C VAL A 21 19.35 5.17 1.20
N ASP A 22 19.46 4.00 1.82
CA ASP A 22 20.58 3.61 2.68
C ASP A 22 21.89 3.54 1.88
N LEU A 23 21.85 3.05 0.63
CA LEU A 23 22.99 3.05 -0.28
C LEU A 23 23.48 4.48 -0.56
N LEU A 24 22.58 5.41 -0.91
CA LEU A 24 22.92 6.81 -1.14
C LEU A 24 23.39 7.50 0.15
N ALA A 25 22.72 7.21 1.28
CA ALA A 25 23.06 7.75 2.59
C ALA A 25 24.47 7.34 3.02
N SER A 26 24.89 6.11 2.71
CA SER A 26 26.24 5.60 3.03
C SER A 26 27.36 6.44 2.38
N VAL A 27 27.07 7.13 1.28
CA VAL A 27 28.03 8.03 0.61
C VAL A 27 28.22 9.33 1.40
N ILE A 28 27.16 9.85 2.03
CA ILE A 28 27.19 11.15 2.73
C ILE A 28 27.38 11.02 4.25
N GLU A 29 27.02 9.88 4.84
CA GLU A 29 27.16 9.59 6.28
C GLU A 29 28.58 9.90 6.81
N PRO A 30 29.69 9.51 6.15
CA PRO A 30 31.02 9.79 6.68
C PRO A 30 31.32 11.29 6.81
N PHE A 31 30.74 12.13 5.94
CA PHE A 31 30.93 13.59 6.00
C PHE A 31 30.14 14.20 7.16
N ILE A 32 28.89 13.78 7.34
CA ILE A 32 28.05 14.21 8.47
C ILE A 32 28.68 13.77 9.79
N LEU A 33 29.19 12.55 9.87
CA LEU A 33 29.88 12.03 11.06
C LEU A 33 31.12 12.87 11.40
N LEU A 34 31.90 13.30 10.39
CA LEU A 34 33.06 14.18 10.62
C LEU A 34 32.64 15.53 11.22
N ASP A 35 31.54 16.11 10.75
CA ASP A 35 31.00 17.37 11.27
C ASP A 35 30.45 17.22 12.70
N LEU A 36 29.75 16.11 12.98
CA LEU A 36 29.28 15.76 14.32
C LEU A 36 30.45 15.56 15.31
N ILE A 37 31.51 14.88 14.89
CA ILE A 37 32.72 14.72 15.71
C ILE A 37 33.43 16.07 15.93
N ALA A 38 33.51 16.91 14.90
CA ALA A 38 34.12 18.24 15.01
C ALA A 38 33.34 19.16 15.96
N SER A 39 32.01 19.06 15.97
CA SER A 39 31.12 19.84 16.83
C SER A 39 30.99 19.29 18.25
N PHE A 40 31.41 18.04 18.51
CA PHE A 40 31.32 17.39 19.83
C PHE A 40 32.11 18.13 20.94
N GLY A 41 33.13 18.92 20.58
CA GLY A 41 33.87 19.76 21.54
C GLY A 41 34.91 19.02 22.40
N GLY A 42 35.31 17.80 22.00
CA GLY A 42 36.32 16.98 22.66
C GLY A 42 36.63 15.70 21.88
N PHE A 43 37.43 14.80 22.45
CA PHE A 43 37.60 13.46 21.88
C PHE A 43 36.41 12.58 22.31
N PRO A 44 35.55 12.11 21.38
CA PRO A 44 34.42 11.25 21.73
C PRO A 44 34.92 9.92 22.31
N SER A 45 34.24 9.44 23.35
CA SER A 45 34.42 8.07 23.83
C SER A 45 33.88 7.07 22.79
N SER A 46 34.10 5.77 22.99
CA SER A 46 33.55 4.74 22.11
C SER A 46 32.01 4.78 22.05
N SER A 47 31.34 4.99 23.19
CA SER A 47 29.88 5.12 23.24
C SER A 47 29.38 6.44 22.62
N ASP A 48 30.16 7.52 22.74
CA ASP A 48 29.81 8.76 22.03
C ASP A 48 29.96 8.57 20.53
N LEU A 49 31.00 7.88 20.06
CA LEU A 49 31.21 7.59 18.65
C LEU A 49 30.08 6.72 18.08
N GLU A 50 29.60 5.72 18.83
CA GLU A 50 28.44 4.91 18.44
C GLU A 50 27.17 5.76 18.32
N ARG A 51 26.91 6.65 19.29
CA ARG A 51 25.77 7.59 19.22
C ARG A 51 25.90 8.53 18.02
N LEU A 52 27.07 9.14 17.82
CA LEU A 52 27.31 10.07 16.71
C LEU A 52 27.21 9.37 15.35
N ARG A 53 27.59 8.08 15.26
CA ARG A 53 27.36 7.27 14.04
C ARG A 53 25.88 7.01 13.79
N ALA A 54 25.14 6.63 14.82
CA ALA A 54 23.69 6.46 14.69
C ALA A 54 23.00 7.77 14.27
N GLU A 55 23.41 8.89 14.87
CA GLU A 55 22.94 10.23 14.51
C GLU A 55 23.34 10.62 13.07
N ALA A 56 24.58 10.34 12.66
CA ALA A 56 25.03 10.56 11.29
C ALA A 56 24.25 9.72 10.28
N LYS A 57 23.98 8.44 10.58
CA LYS A 57 23.20 7.54 9.71
C LYS A 57 21.76 8.06 9.56
N ALA A 58 21.11 8.41 10.67
CA ALA A 58 19.75 8.97 10.64
C ALA A 58 19.69 10.29 9.86
N ALA A 59 20.64 11.20 10.09
CA ALA A 59 20.72 12.48 9.38
C ALA A 59 21.02 12.30 7.89
N ALA A 60 21.91 11.37 7.52
CA ALA A 60 22.21 11.02 6.14
C ALA A 60 20.96 10.51 5.43
N ARG A 61 20.27 9.53 6.03
CA ARG A 61 19.03 8.96 5.49
C ARG A 61 17.97 10.03 5.27
N GLN A 62 17.73 10.86 6.29
CA GLN A 62 16.77 11.96 6.18
C GLN A 62 17.16 12.97 5.09
N THR A 63 18.45 13.29 4.96
CA THR A 63 18.94 14.19 3.91
C THR A 63 18.64 13.64 2.51
N ILE A 64 18.78 12.32 2.31
CA ILE A 64 18.42 11.68 1.04
C ILE A 64 16.91 11.76 0.82
N ILE A 65 16.09 11.37 1.80
CA ILE A 65 14.62 11.44 1.70
C ILE A 65 14.16 12.86 1.35
N ASP A 66 14.67 13.87 2.06
CA ASP A 66 14.32 15.28 1.82
C ASP A 66 14.80 15.79 0.44
N SER A 67 15.75 15.10 -0.21
CA SER A 67 16.31 15.49 -1.51
C SER A 67 15.57 14.89 -2.70
N PHE A 68 14.77 13.84 -2.50
CA PHE A 68 14.04 13.13 -3.55
C PHE A 68 12.57 13.07 -3.18
N SER A 69 11.75 13.90 -3.82
CA SER A 69 10.33 14.02 -3.51
C SER A 69 9.55 12.72 -3.78
N GLU A 70 10.06 11.87 -4.67
CA GLU A 70 9.53 10.56 -5.01
C GLU A 70 9.69 9.54 -3.87
N VAL A 71 10.57 9.82 -2.91
CA VAL A 71 10.83 8.94 -1.77
C VAL A 71 9.95 9.33 -0.60
N GLY A 72 9.11 8.40 -0.16
CA GLY A 72 8.26 8.59 1.02
C GLY A 72 9.05 8.62 2.33
N PRO A 73 8.38 8.94 3.44
CA PRO A 73 9.02 9.06 4.76
C PRO A 73 9.70 7.76 5.23
N GLU A 74 9.21 6.61 4.78
CA GLU A 74 9.77 5.30 5.12
C GLU A 74 10.96 4.92 4.21
N GLY A 75 11.33 5.75 3.23
CA GLY A 75 12.43 5.49 2.30
C GLY A 75 12.05 4.63 1.09
N ALA A 76 10.80 4.18 0.99
CA ALA A 76 10.26 3.53 -0.20
C ALA A 76 9.92 4.57 -1.28
N VAL A 77 9.86 4.14 -2.54
CA VAL A 77 9.44 5.00 -3.66
C VAL A 77 7.92 4.96 -3.83
N THR A 78 7.24 5.35 -2.76
CA THR A 78 5.79 5.51 -2.65
C THR A 78 5.53 6.43 -1.45
N ASN A 79 4.28 6.81 -1.17
CA ASN A 79 3.98 7.76 -0.08
C ASN A 79 4.16 7.18 1.34
N ALA A 80 4.44 5.88 1.48
CA ALA A 80 4.64 5.19 2.75
C ALA A 80 5.42 3.87 2.58
N LEU A 81 4.80 2.71 2.85
CA LEU A 81 5.41 1.38 2.83
C LEU A 81 5.06 0.60 1.56
N THR A 82 5.85 -0.44 1.27
CA THR A 82 5.59 -1.31 0.13
C THR A 82 4.72 -2.51 0.50
N HIS A 83 4.27 -3.25 -0.52
CA HIS A 83 3.47 -4.45 -0.38
C HIS A 83 4.14 -5.55 0.47
N ALA A 84 5.49 -5.55 0.57
CA ALA A 84 6.23 -6.49 1.40
C ALA A 84 5.88 -6.33 2.89
N SER A 85 5.89 -5.09 3.38
CA SER A 85 5.58 -4.77 4.78
C SER A 85 4.11 -5.01 5.13
N TYR A 86 3.20 -4.74 4.21
CA TYR A 86 1.78 -5.08 4.37
C TYR A 86 1.52 -6.58 4.43
N ALA A 87 2.17 -7.36 3.55
CA ALA A 87 2.09 -8.82 3.60
C ALA A 87 2.63 -9.37 4.92
N ALA A 88 3.74 -8.80 5.43
CA ALA A 88 4.37 -9.18 6.68
C ALA A 88 3.47 -8.96 7.89
N ALA A 89 2.84 -7.78 7.97
CA ALA A 89 1.94 -7.43 9.05
C ALA A 89 0.72 -8.35 9.11
N LEU A 90 0.10 -8.63 7.96
CA LEU A 90 -1.04 -9.56 7.86
C LEU A 90 -0.62 -11.00 8.16
N GLY A 91 0.54 -11.41 7.65
CA GLY A 91 1.00 -12.78 7.74
C GLY A 91 1.59 -13.14 9.09
N GLY A 92 2.14 -12.16 9.81
CA GLY A 92 2.89 -12.32 11.05
C GLY A 92 4.26 -12.95 10.82
N PHE A 93 4.97 -12.55 9.78
CA PHE A 93 6.32 -13.04 9.43
C PHE A 93 7.32 -11.90 9.31
N GLU A 94 8.61 -12.20 9.46
CA GLU A 94 9.70 -11.25 9.27
C GLU A 94 9.98 -11.02 7.77
N VAL A 95 10.25 -9.78 7.37
CA VAL A 95 10.72 -9.46 6.01
C VAL A 95 12.20 -9.14 6.02
N ARG A 96 12.95 -9.76 5.10
CA ARG A 96 14.31 -9.36 4.74
C ARG A 96 14.28 -8.87 3.31
N ASN A 97 14.40 -7.56 3.14
CA ASN A 97 14.24 -6.92 1.84
C ASN A 97 15.60 -6.64 1.21
N TYR A 98 15.88 -7.24 0.05
CA TYR A 98 17.06 -6.99 -0.78
C TYR A 98 16.73 -6.20 -2.05
N ALA A 99 15.45 -5.84 -2.28
CA ALA A 99 15.07 -5.04 -3.44
C ALA A 99 15.74 -3.66 -3.39
N VAL A 100 16.07 -3.11 -4.56
CA VAL A 100 16.69 -1.78 -4.67
C VAL A 100 15.97 -0.99 -5.75
N ALA A 101 15.54 0.24 -5.46
CA ALA A 101 14.58 0.94 -6.30
C ALA A 101 15.02 1.16 -7.74
N THR A 102 16.31 1.40 -7.97
CA THR A 102 16.87 1.63 -9.30
C THR A 102 17.40 0.35 -9.97
N ALA A 103 17.18 -0.82 -9.35
CA ALA A 103 17.64 -2.08 -9.90
C ALA A 103 16.94 -2.40 -11.22
N THR A 104 17.72 -2.75 -12.22
CA THR A 104 17.27 -3.55 -13.35
C THR A 104 17.70 -4.99 -13.10
N ALA A 105 16.94 -5.97 -13.57
CA ALA A 105 17.42 -7.35 -13.47
C ALA A 105 18.67 -7.56 -14.35
N LEU A 106 18.70 -6.98 -15.56
CA LEU A 106 19.80 -7.17 -16.52
C LEU A 106 21.07 -6.35 -16.22
N GLY A 107 21.04 -5.43 -15.26
CA GLY A 107 22.19 -4.59 -14.90
C GLY A 107 22.44 -3.39 -15.81
N ASP A 108 21.64 -3.16 -16.86
CA ASP A 108 21.84 -2.06 -17.84
C ASP A 108 21.59 -0.63 -17.27
N GLY A 109 21.48 -0.47 -15.95
CA GLY A 109 21.07 0.75 -15.25
C GLY A 109 22.19 1.55 -14.58
N LEU A 110 21.80 2.54 -13.77
CA LEU A 110 22.73 3.28 -12.91
C LEU A 110 23.34 2.30 -11.89
N LEU A 111 24.67 2.21 -11.81
CA LEU A 111 25.38 1.26 -10.92
C LEU A 111 25.29 -0.22 -11.34
N GLU A 112 25.37 -0.52 -12.65
CA GLU A 112 25.52 -1.88 -13.22
C GLU A 112 26.43 -2.79 -12.37
N GLY A 113 25.95 -4.00 -12.06
CA GLY A 113 26.68 -5.00 -11.28
C GLY A 113 26.74 -4.73 -9.77
N LEU A 114 26.13 -3.65 -9.27
CA LEU A 114 26.13 -3.30 -7.84
C LEU A 114 24.75 -3.41 -7.19
N ILE A 115 23.67 -3.34 -7.97
CA ILE A 115 22.30 -3.28 -7.44
C ILE A 115 21.31 -4.18 -8.19
N ASP A 116 21.76 -4.82 -9.27
CA ASP A 116 20.93 -5.73 -10.07
C ASP A 116 20.54 -7.00 -9.29
N LEU A 117 19.68 -7.82 -9.88
CA LEU A 117 19.18 -9.02 -9.20
C LEU A 117 20.32 -9.96 -8.75
N ASP A 118 21.40 -10.05 -9.54
CA ASP A 118 22.54 -10.89 -9.20
C ASP A 118 23.27 -10.35 -7.96
N ALA A 119 23.42 -9.03 -7.83
CA ALA A 119 23.95 -8.39 -6.62
C ALA A 119 23.05 -8.64 -5.40
N GLN A 120 21.73 -8.47 -5.54
CA GLN A 120 20.78 -8.74 -4.46
C GLN A 120 20.84 -10.19 -3.96
N VAL A 121 20.95 -11.15 -4.90
CA VAL A 121 21.07 -12.57 -4.58
C VAL A 121 22.44 -12.90 -3.96
N ALA A 122 23.50 -12.19 -4.36
CA ALA A 122 24.82 -12.34 -3.77
C ALA A 122 24.82 -11.91 -2.29
N ASP A 123 24.24 -10.74 -1.98
CA ASP A 123 24.10 -10.24 -0.62
C ASP A 123 23.26 -11.20 0.23
N PHE A 124 22.13 -11.67 -0.31
CA PHE A 124 21.35 -12.73 0.35
C PHE A 124 22.17 -13.99 0.61
N THR A 125 23.01 -14.42 -0.32
CA THR A 125 23.80 -15.64 -0.17
C THR A 125 24.87 -15.48 0.91
N GLU A 126 25.43 -14.27 1.06
CA GLU A 126 26.33 -13.94 2.17
C GLU A 126 25.61 -14.07 3.52
N ASP A 127 24.43 -13.45 3.65
CA ASP A 127 23.61 -13.53 4.87
C ASP A 127 23.11 -14.95 5.17
N ALA A 128 22.71 -15.68 4.12
CA ALA A 128 22.26 -17.06 4.19
C ALA A 128 23.35 -18.02 4.68
N SER A 129 24.64 -17.64 4.61
CA SER A 129 25.74 -18.43 5.15
C SER A 129 25.65 -18.61 6.68
N ALA A 130 24.94 -17.72 7.38
CA ALA A 130 24.62 -17.86 8.80
C ALA A 130 23.47 -18.86 9.07
N GLY A 131 22.79 -19.32 8.02
CA GLY A 131 21.68 -20.27 8.05
C GLY A 131 20.35 -19.64 7.66
N VAL A 132 19.59 -20.36 6.82
CA VAL A 132 18.24 -19.98 6.39
C VAL A 132 17.20 -20.76 7.23
N PRO A 133 16.19 -20.09 7.82
CA PRO A 133 15.11 -20.77 8.52
C PRO A 133 14.37 -21.74 7.59
N VAL A 134 14.02 -22.93 8.09
CA VAL A 134 13.33 -23.97 7.30
C VAL A 134 11.95 -23.50 6.80
N GLU A 135 11.29 -22.65 7.59
CA GLU A 135 10.00 -22.04 7.28
C GLU A 135 10.21 -20.66 6.63
N SER A 136 11.00 -20.59 5.56
CA SER A 136 11.21 -19.34 4.82
C SER A 136 10.76 -19.41 3.38
N ALA A 137 10.44 -18.25 2.82
CA ALA A 137 10.16 -18.09 1.40
C ALA A 137 11.04 -17.01 0.77
N ALA A 138 11.19 -17.04 -0.55
CA ALA A 138 11.74 -15.95 -1.34
C ALA A 138 10.65 -15.41 -2.27
N PHE A 139 10.57 -14.09 -2.43
CA PHE A 139 9.60 -13.40 -3.26
C PHE A 139 10.33 -12.54 -4.27
N PHE A 140 10.04 -12.75 -5.56
CA PHE A 140 10.68 -12.05 -6.68
C PHE A 140 9.63 -11.20 -7.41
N LEU A 141 9.76 -9.87 -7.34
CA LEU A 141 9.03 -8.91 -8.16
C LEU A 141 10.04 -7.93 -8.77
N ILE A 142 10.46 -8.21 -9.99
CA ILE A 142 11.49 -7.44 -10.70
C ILE A 142 11.25 -7.43 -12.20
N GLY A 143 11.60 -6.32 -12.83
CA GLY A 143 11.54 -6.14 -14.29
C GLY A 143 10.77 -4.88 -14.71
N GLY A 144 10.12 -4.17 -13.79
CA GLY A 144 9.38 -2.95 -14.12
C GLY A 144 10.31 -1.87 -14.67
N ASN A 145 11.48 -1.68 -14.04
CA ASN A 145 12.51 -0.77 -14.53
C ASN A 145 13.07 -1.17 -15.91
N ASP A 146 13.23 -2.48 -16.16
CA ASP A 146 13.66 -3.00 -17.45
C ASP A 146 12.61 -2.72 -18.55
N PHE A 147 11.31 -2.78 -18.22
CA PHE A 147 10.23 -2.44 -19.15
C PHE A 147 10.22 -0.96 -19.50
N ILE A 148 10.37 -0.09 -18.49
CA ILE A 148 10.48 1.36 -18.68
C ILE A 148 11.65 1.69 -19.62
N GLY A 149 12.84 1.11 -19.38
CA GLY A 149 14.00 1.30 -20.24
C GLY A 149 13.80 0.81 -21.68
N LEU A 150 13.18 -0.38 -21.84
CA LEU A 150 12.85 -0.94 -23.15
C LEU A 150 11.86 -0.04 -23.91
N LEU A 151 10.79 0.42 -23.26
CA LEU A 151 9.79 1.29 -23.89
C LEU A 151 10.35 2.69 -24.20
N GLY A 152 11.27 3.20 -23.38
CA GLY A 152 12.08 4.37 -23.72
C GLY A 152 12.84 4.18 -25.04
N THR A 153 13.53 3.05 -25.19
CA THR A 153 14.25 2.69 -26.42
C THR A 153 13.32 2.57 -27.62
N VAL A 154 12.15 1.95 -27.46
CA VAL A 154 11.11 1.82 -28.51
C VAL A 154 10.67 3.20 -29.01
N ARG A 155 10.43 4.15 -28.09
CA ARG A 155 10.06 5.53 -28.43
C ARG A 155 11.18 6.26 -29.17
N GLU A 156 12.41 6.16 -28.68
CA GLU A 156 13.58 6.81 -29.27
C GLU A 156 13.87 6.30 -30.69
N GLN A 157 13.73 4.99 -30.90
CA GLN A 157 13.91 4.36 -32.21
C GLN A 157 12.67 4.48 -33.12
N GLN A 158 11.59 5.10 -32.62
CA GLN A 158 10.32 5.29 -33.33
C GLN A 158 9.75 3.97 -33.88
N ILE A 159 9.86 2.89 -33.09
CA ILE A 159 9.37 1.58 -33.47
C ILE A 159 7.85 1.64 -33.59
N ALA A 160 7.33 1.32 -34.77
CA ALA A 160 5.90 1.45 -35.08
C ALA A 160 5.24 0.12 -35.49
N THR A 161 5.99 -0.98 -35.53
CA THR A 161 5.47 -2.30 -35.89
C THR A 161 5.70 -3.30 -34.78
N GLN A 162 4.72 -4.19 -34.58
CA GLN A 162 4.82 -5.26 -33.60
C GLN A 162 6.02 -6.20 -33.89
N ALA A 163 6.38 -6.42 -35.16
CA ALA A 163 7.50 -7.27 -35.53
C ALA A 163 8.85 -6.69 -35.08
N ASP A 164 9.06 -5.39 -35.30
CA ASP A 164 10.27 -4.69 -34.87
C ASP A 164 10.32 -4.57 -33.35
N PHE A 165 9.17 -4.32 -32.72
CA PHE A 165 9.05 -4.32 -31.25
C PHE A 165 9.44 -5.68 -30.67
N LEU A 166 8.86 -6.79 -31.16
CA LEU A 166 9.18 -8.13 -30.67
C LEU A 166 10.65 -8.51 -30.90
N ALA A 167 11.26 -8.05 -31.99
CA ALA A 167 12.68 -8.27 -32.23
C ALA A 167 13.57 -7.61 -31.18
N LEU A 168 13.16 -6.45 -30.65
CA LEU A 168 13.86 -5.74 -29.56
C LEU A 168 13.51 -6.32 -28.18
N ALA A 169 12.23 -6.62 -27.93
CA ALA A 169 11.73 -7.05 -26.63
C ALA A 169 12.09 -8.48 -26.27
N THR A 170 12.10 -9.40 -27.25
CA THR A 170 12.30 -10.84 -26.97
C THR A 170 13.62 -11.13 -26.24
N PRO A 171 14.79 -10.61 -26.66
CA PRO A 171 16.04 -10.86 -25.94
C PRO A 171 16.03 -10.34 -24.49
N VAL A 172 15.38 -9.18 -24.25
CA VAL A 172 15.23 -8.59 -22.92
C VAL A 172 14.39 -9.51 -22.04
N ILE A 173 13.20 -9.92 -22.50
CA ILE A 173 12.31 -10.81 -21.75
C ILE A 173 13.01 -12.14 -21.42
N GLU A 174 13.64 -12.78 -22.40
CA GLU A 174 14.30 -14.07 -22.19
C GLU A 174 15.50 -13.94 -21.23
N GLY A 175 16.22 -12.82 -21.25
CA GLY A 175 17.28 -12.51 -20.28
C GLY A 175 16.74 -12.33 -18.86
N LEU A 176 15.70 -11.53 -18.70
CA LEU A 176 15.03 -11.30 -17.41
C LEU A 176 14.55 -12.61 -16.79
N ILE A 177 13.84 -13.42 -17.58
CA ILE A 177 13.34 -14.72 -17.13
C ILE A 177 14.50 -15.64 -16.73
N ALA A 178 15.59 -15.67 -17.50
CA ALA A 178 16.75 -16.49 -17.16
C ALA A 178 17.38 -16.09 -15.81
N GLN A 179 17.50 -14.79 -15.54
CA GLN A 179 18.02 -14.28 -14.26
C GLN A 179 17.09 -14.58 -13.10
N ILE A 180 15.78 -14.32 -13.23
CA ILE A 180 14.80 -14.61 -12.18
C ILE A 180 14.81 -16.11 -11.83
N VAL A 181 14.85 -16.98 -12.83
CA VAL A 181 14.92 -18.43 -12.61
C VAL A 181 16.26 -18.84 -11.97
N SER A 182 17.38 -18.19 -12.34
CA SER A 182 18.68 -18.42 -11.71
C SER A 182 18.69 -18.01 -10.24
N ALA A 183 18.13 -16.84 -9.93
CA ALA A 183 17.96 -16.32 -8.58
C ALA A 183 17.09 -17.25 -7.72
N ALA A 184 15.96 -17.72 -8.26
CA ALA A 184 15.08 -18.69 -7.62
C ALA A 184 15.80 -20.00 -7.26
N ARG A 185 16.61 -20.54 -8.18
CA ARG A 185 17.43 -21.73 -7.91
C ARG A 185 18.45 -21.48 -6.81
N THR A 186 19.07 -20.29 -6.80
CA THR A 186 20.08 -19.92 -5.79
C THR A 186 19.45 -19.80 -4.41
N ALA A 187 18.31 -19.13 -4.29
CA ALA A 187 17.55 -19.02 -3.03
C ALA A 187 17.15 -20.41 -2.50
N SER A 188 16.59 -21.26 -3.36
CA SER A 188 16.24 -22.64 -2.98
C SER A 188 17.48 -23.46 -2.57
N GLY A 189 18.58 -23.34 -3.30
CA GLY A 189 19.85 -24.00 -2.99
C GLY A 189 20.48 -23.55 -1.66
N ALA A 190 20.22 -22.31 -1.23
CA ALA A 190 20.63 -21.77 0.06
C ALA A 190 19.75 -22.25 1.24
N GLY A 191 18.63 -22.93 0.96
CA GLY A 191 17.76 -23.53 1.96
C GLY A 191 16.38 -22.89 2.10
N VAL A 192 16.01 -21.94 1.23
CA VAL A 192 14.65 -21.38 1.18
C VAL A 192 13.65 -22.48 0.78
N GLY A 193 12.56 -22.59 1.53
CA GLY A 193 11.56 -23.67 1.36
C GLY A 193 10.65 -23.49 0.15
N THR A 194 10.16 -22.26 -0.09
CA THR A 194 9.25 -21.93 -1.20
C THR A 194 9.73 -20.67 -1.93
N VAL A 195 9.62 -20.65 -3.25
CA VAL A 195 9.90 -19.48 -4.08
C VAL A 195 8.62 -18.95 -4.72
N PHE A 196 8.35 -17.67 -4.57
CA PHE A 196 7.25 -16.96 -5.21
C PHE A 196 7.80 -16.10 -6.33
N LEU A 197 7.30 -16.31 -7.55
CA LEU A 197 7.55 -15.43 -8.69
C LEU A 197 6.29 -14.60 -8.93
N ALA A 198 6.39 -13.29 -8.77
CA ALA A 198 5.27 -12.38 -9.01
C ALA A 198 5.17 -12.02 -10.49
N THR A 199 3.94 -11.89 -10.99
CA THR A 199 3.69 -11.24 -12.28
C THR A 199 3.89 -9.73 -12.15
N GLN A 200 4.28 -9.07 -13.24
CA GLN A 200 4.28 -7.62 -13.31
C GLN A 200 2.83 -7.11 -13.31
N PRO A 201 2.51 -6.03 -12.58
CA PRO A 201 1.17 -5.47 -12.55
C PRO A 201 0.70 -4.99 -13.93
N ALA A 202 -0.58 -4.66 -14.02
CA ALA A 202 -1.16 -4.10 -15.25
C ALA A 202 -0.55 -2.74 -15.61
N ASP A 203 -0.72 -2.32 -16.87
CA ASP A 203 -0.10 -1.13 -17.44
C ASP A 203 -0.47 0.16 -16.70
N GLY A 204 -1.68 0.25 -16.13
CA GLY A 204 -2.12 1.39 -15.33
C GLY A 204 -1.39 1.58 -14.00
N PHE A 205 -0.58 0.61 -13.57
CA PHE A 205 0.32 0.76 -12.42
C PHE A 205 1.73 1.20 -12.81
N TYR A 206 1.91 1.59 -14.08
CA TYR A 206 3.07 2.34 -14.56
C TYR A 206 2.56 3.67 -15.11
N PRO A 207 2.31 4.69 -14.28
CA PRO A 207 1.71 5.95 -14.73
C PRO A 207 2.49 6.64 -15.87
N GLU A 208 3.78 6.36 -16.02
CA GLU A 208 4.59 6.87 -17.14
C GLU A 208 4.04 6.41 -18.51
N PHE A 209 3.39 5.23 -18.54
CA PHE A 209 2.80 4.66 -19.75
C PHE A 209 1.62 5.49 -20.27
N ASP A 210 1.02 6.36 -19.45
CA ASP A 210 -0.06 7.27 -19.84
C ASP A 210 0.37 8.28 -20.90
N THR A 211 1.68 8.53 -20.99
CA THR A 211 2.26 9.44 -21.99
C THR A 211 2.54 8.77 -23.34
N LEU A 212 2.32 7.45 -23.45
CA LEU A 212 2.60 6.69 -24.65
C LEU A 212 1.60 6.99 -25.78
N SER A 213 2.11 6.91 -27.01
CA SER A 213 1.20 6.89 -28.17
C SER A 213 0.36 5.60 -28.14
N PRO A 214 -0.84 5.56 -28.75
CA PRO A 214 -1.67 4.36 -28.75
C PRO A 214 -0.96 3.09 -29.26
N VAL A 215 -0.02 3.24 -30.20
CA VAL A 215 0.80 2.12 -30.69
C VAL A 215 1.78 1.64 -29.60
N HIS A 216 2.43 2.55 -28.89
CA HIS A 216 3.39 2.19 -27.85
C HIS A 216 2.70 1.66 -26.58
N ALA A 217 1.50 2.17 -26.25
CA ALA A 217 0.66 1.59 -25.19
C ALA A 217 0.35 0.12 -25.50
N SER A 218 -0.05 -0.19 -26.75
CA SER A 218 -0.27 -1.58 -27.17
C SER A 218 0.99 -2.47 -27.11
N PHE A 219 2.18 -1.87 -27.16
CA PHE A 219 3.43 -2.59 -26.98
C PHE A 219 3.76 -2.82 -25.51
N ALA A 220 3.40 -1.89 -24.62
CA ALA A 220 3.51 -2.08 -23.18
C ALA A 220 2.60 -3.24 -22.70
N ASP A 221 1.33 -3.26 -23.14
CA ASP A 221 0.41 -4.36 -22.85
C ASP A 221 0.98 -5.70 -23.32
N LEU A 222 1.46 -5.75 -24.57
CA LEU A 222 2.05 -6.95 -25.15
C LEU A 222 3.32 -7.39 -24.41
N LEU A 223 4.13 -6.45 -23.93
CA LEU A 223 5.34 -6.73 -23.14
C LEU A 223 4.98 -7.45 -21.83
N ILE A 224 4.04 -6.87 -21.08
CA ILE A 224 3.56 -7.38 -19.80
C ILE A 224 2.95 -8.76 -19.99
N ASP A 225 2.07 -8.93 -20.99
CA ASP A 225 1.43 -10.21 -21.30
C ASP A 225 2.46 -11.33 -21.60
N ILE A 226 3.45 -11.04 -22.46
CA ILE A 226 4.47 -12.03 -22.82
C ILE A 226 5.32 -12.39 -21.61
N PHE A 227 5.77 -11.41 -20.83
CA PHE A 227 6.58 -11.64 -19.64
C PHE A 227 5.82 -12.45 -18.58
N ASN A 228 4.58 -12.06 -18.25
CA ASN A 228 3.77 -12.74 -17.24
C ASN A 228 3.45 -14.20 -17.62
N SER A 229 3.22 -14.45 -18.91
CA SER A 229 3.10 -15.81 -19.45
C SER A 229 4.39 -16.62 -19.23
N ARG A 230 5.56 -16.02 -19.50
CA ARG A 230 6.87 -16.66 -19.29
C ARG A 230 7.20 -16.92 -17.81
N ILE A 231 6.78 -16.06 -16.90
CA ILE A 231 6.89 -16.32 -15.44
C ILE A 231 6.10 -17.58 -15.08
N THR A 232 4.86 -17.69 -15.56
CA THR A 232 4.00 -18.86 -15.30
C THR A 232 4.61 -20.15 -15.86
N GLU A 233 5.15 -20.12 -17.07
CA GLU A 233 5.87 -21.26 -17.66
C GLU A 233 7.12 -21.64 -16.84
N SER A 234 7.86 -20.65 -16.34
CA SER A 234 9.08 -20.84 -15.56
C SER A 234 8.83 -21.53 -14.21
N ILE A 235 7.70 -21.23 -13.55
CA ILE A 235 7.27 -21.90 -12.32
C ILE A 235 7.10 -23.41 -12.55
N ALA A 236 6.43 -23.79 -13.65
CA ALA A 236 6.29 -25.20 -13.99
C ALA A 236 7.66 -25.86 -14.24
N GLY A 237 8.58 -25.14 -14.89
CA GLY A 237 9.96 -25.58 -15.08
C GLY A 237 10.70 -25.86 -13.77
N LEU A 238 10.72 -24.90 -12.84
CA LEU A 238 11.31 -25.03 -11.50
C LEU A 238 10.71 -26.22 -10.72
N GLY A 239 9.40 -26.44 -10.84
CA GLY A 239 8.72 -27.58 -10.24
C GLY A 239 9.27 -28.94 -10.71
N THR A 240 9.68 -29.05 -11.98
CA THR A 240 10.31 -30.28 -12.50
C THR A 240 11.72 -30.53 -11.92
N GLU A 241 12.36 -29.48 -11.41
CA GLU A 241 13.66 -29.54 -10.73
C GLU A 241 13.52 -29.86 -9.23
N GLY A 242 12.28 -29.95 -8.72
CA GLY A 242 11.99 -30.23 -7.31
C GLY A 242 11.97 -28.96 -6.43
N ILE A 243 11.93 -27.78 -7.03
CA ILE A 243 11.79 -26.50 -6.33
C ILE A 243 10.29 -26.22 -6.14
N ASP A 244 9.86 -25.93 -4.91
CA ASP A 244 8.49 -25.45 -4.64
C ASP A 244 8.37 -23.99 -5.09
N ALA A 245 8.04 -23.81 -6.37
CA ALA A 245 7.82 -22.50 -6.98
C ALA A 245 6.32 -22.23 -7.17
N ARG A 246 5.88 -21.00 -6.89
CA ARG A 246 4.47 -20.58 -6.99
C ARG A 246 4.35 -19.18 -7.60
N ALA A 247 3.21 -18.91 -8.22
CA ALA A 247 2.90 -17.58 -8.77
C ALA A 247 2.26 -16.71 -7.71
N VAL A 248 2.56 -15.41 -7.72
CA VAL A 248 1.73 -14.36 -7.11
C VAL A 248 1.26 -13.47 -8.26
N ASP A 249 -0.01 -13.60 -8.64
CA ASP A 249 -0.56 -12.93 -9.82
C ASP A 249 -0.99 -11.49 -9.53
N LEU A 250 -0.02 -10.58 -9.37
CA LEU A 250 -0.28 -9.15 -9.17
C LEU A 250 -0.95 -8.51 -10.38
N PHE A 251 -0.72 -9.02 -11.60
CA PHE A 251 -1.42 -8.59 -12.80
C PHE A 251 -2.94 -8.71 -12.66
N ALA A 252 -3.44 -9.87 -12.23
CA ALA A 252 -4.87 -10.10 -12.07
C ALA A 252 -5.50 -9.14 -11.05
N VAL A 253 -4.82 -8.90 -9.92
CA VAL A 253 -5.28 -7.97 -8.88
C VAL A 253 -5.29 -6.54 -9.40
N SER A 254 -4.23 -6.13 -10.09
CA SER A 254 -4.14 -4.82 -10.71
C SER A 254 -5.22 -4.59 -11.77
N LYS A 255 -5.53 -5.61 -12.59
CA LYS A 255 -6.65 -5.52 -13.53
C LYS A 255 -7.99 -5.34 -12.82
N ALA A 256 -8.23 -6.05 -11.73
CA ALA A 256 -9.45 -5.89 -10.95
C ALA A 256 -9.57 -4.46 -10.37
N ILE A 257 -8.47 -3.91 -9.85
CA ILE A 257 -8.42 -2.52 -9.37
C ILE A 257 -8.69 -1.53 -10.51
N GLU A 258 -8.12 -1.73 -11.70
CA GLU A 258 -8.36 -0.85 -12.86
C GLU A 258 -9.80 -0.92 -13.39
N GLU A 259 -10.43 -2.09 -13.31
CA GLU A 259 -11.80 -2.31 -13.77
C GLU A 259 -12.83 -1.66 -12.85
N ASP A 260 -12.54 -1.61 -11.55
CA ASP A 260 -13.38 -0.98 -10.53
C ASP A 260 -12.55 -0.34 -9.39
N PRO A 261 -11.94 0.82 -9.63
CA PRO A 261 -11.13 1.50 -8.62
C PRO A 261 -11.95 1.88 -7.38
N SER A 262 -13.21 2.31 -7.59
CA SER A 262 -14.13 2.70 -6.53
C SER A 262 -14.44 1.57 -5.56
N GLY A 263 -14.54 0.33 -6.05
CA GLY A 263 -14.78 -0.84 -5.21
C GLY A 263 -13.69 -1.05 -4.14
N VAL A 264 -12.46 -0.60 -4.39
CA VAL A 264 -11.36 -0.67 -3.42
C VAL A 264 -11.04 0.69 -2.78
N GLY A 265 -11.94 1.67 -2.90
CA GLY A 265 -11.80 2.99 -2.29
C GLY A 265 -10.93 3.97 -3.09
N ILE A 266 -10.50 3.63 -4.31
CA ILE A 266 -9.73 4.51 -5.18
C ILE A 266 -10.70 5.38 -5.99
N LEU A 267 -10.67 6.68 -5.74
CA LEU A 267 -11.67 7.62 -6.23
C LEU A 267 -11.11 8.69 -7.17
N ALA A 268 -9.79 8.91 -7.12
CA ALA A 268 -9.08 9.86 -7.95
C ALA A 268 -8.88 9.31 -9.36
N GLU A 269 -8.76 10.21 -10.32
CA GLU A 269 -8.36 9.80 -11.67
C GLU A 269 -6.91 9.30 -11.62
N ARG A 270 -6.56 8.40 -12.54
CA ARG A 270 -5.20 7.82 -12.56
C ARG A 270 -4.08 8.87 -12.66
N THR A 271 -4.37 10.02 -13.26
CA THR A 271 -3.42 11.12 -13.44
C THR A 271 -3.33 12.07 -12.23
N ASP A 272 -4.14 11.86 -11.19
CA ASP A 272 -4.13 12.67 -9.97
C ASP A 272 -3.03 12.17 -9.02
N TYR A 273 -1.78 12.57 -9.28
CA TYR A 273 -0.64 12.16 -8.46
C TYR A 273 -0.66 12.80 -7.08
N LEU A 274 -0.46 11.99 -6.04
CA LEU A 274 -0.48 12.48 -4.66
C LEU A 274 0.67 13.47 -4.38
N ILE A 275 1.85 13.25 -4.98
CA ILE A 275 3.02 14.13 -4.84
C ILE A 275 2.77 15.56 -5.38
N ASP A 276 1.87 15.72 -6.35
CA ASP A 276 1.54 17.00 -6.97
C ASP A 276 0.49 17.79 -6.17
N GLY A 277 0.23 17.36 -4.92
CA GLY A 277 -0.73 18.01 -4.03
C GLY A 277 -2.17 17.67 -4.38
N SER A 278 -2.43 16.40 -4.71
CA SER A 278 -3.78 15.88 -4.94
C SER A 278 -4.75 16.32 -3.84
N THR A 279 -5.99 16.63 -4.22
CA THR A 279 -7.07 16.90 -3.26
C THR A 279 -7.57 15.61 -2.60
N PHE A 280 -7.21 14.46 -3.17
CA PHE A 280 -7.55 13.14 -2.66
C PHE A 280 -6.55 12.65 -1.60
N GLY A 281 -7.03 11.83 -0.67
CA GLY A 281 -6.18 11.11 0.28
C GLY A 281 -5.32 10.06 -0.41
N SER A 282 -4.26 9.58 0.25
CA SER A 282 -3.35 8.55 -0.31
C SER A 282 -4.03 7.21 -0.61
N ASP A 283 -5.20 6.99 -0.04
CA ASP A 283 -6.06 5.84 -0.28
C ASP A 283 -7.03 5.95 -1.43
N GLN A 284 -7.28 7.17 -1.84
CA GLN A 284 -8.18 7.44 -2.93
C GLN A 284 -7.44 7.62 -4.24
N VAL A 285 -6.10 7.48 -4.22
CA VAL A 285 -5.23 7.70 -5.37
C VAL A 285 -4.53 6.39 -5.74
N LEU A 286 -4.43 6.12 -7.05
CA LEU A 286 -3.72 4.93 -7.57
C LEU A 286 -2.20 5.13 -7.59
N ALA A 287 -1.74 6.37 -7.80
CA ALA A 287 -0.36 6.73 -8.13
C ALA A 287 0.23 7.80 -7.19
N TRP A 288 1.41 7.52 -6.64
CA TRP A 288 2.16 8.46 -5.81
C TRP A 288 2.73 9.59 -6.66
N ASP A 289 3.41 9.21 -7.74
CA ASP A 289 4.01 10.12 -8.73
C ASP A 289 3.73 9.60 -10.16
N SER A 290 4.39 10.18 -11.17
CA SER A 290 4.21 9.78 -12.57
C SER A 290 4.83 8.43 -12.95
N ILE A 291 5.34 7.64 -12.00
CA ILE A 291 6.06 6.39 -12.23
C ILE A 291 5.63 5.31 -11.23
N HIS A 292 5.29 5.68 -9.99
CA HIS A 292 5.11 4.77 -8.87
C HIS A 292 3.66 4.75 -8.35
N PRO A 293 3.12 3.56 -8.04
CA PRO A 293 1.86 3.41 -7.34
C PRO A 293 1.86 4.07 -5.96
N ALA A 294 0.68 4.51 -5.52
CA ALA A 294 0.45 4.94 -4.15
C ALA A 294 0.41 3.73 -3.18
N GLU A 295 0.51 4.02 -1.90
CA GLU A 295 0.47 3.06 -0.80
C GLU A 295 -0.72 2.10 -0.86
N THR A 296 -1.87 2.55 -1.32
CA THR A 296 -3.09 1.71 -1.33
C THR A 296 -3.01 0.57 -2.33
N SER A 297 -2.37 0.81 -3.47
CA SER A 297 -1.96 -0.24 -4.39
C SER A 297 -1.09 -1.28 -3.67
N HIS A 298 -0.12 -0.81 -2.88
CA HIS A 298 0.76 -1.68 -2.09
C HIS A 298 0.03 -2.43 -0.96
N GLN A 299 -0.95 -1.83 -0.30
CA GLN A 299 -1.77 -2.50 0.71
C GLN A 299 -2.54 -3.67 0.11
N ILE A 300 -3.21 -3.45 -1.02
CA ILE A 300 -4.00 -4.48 -1.70
C ILE A 300 -3.09 -5.58 -2.24
N TRP A 301 -1.96 -5.22 -2.85
CA TRP A 301 -0.95 -6.18 -3.29
C TRP A 301 -0.35 -6.98 -2.12
N GLY A 302 -0.09 -6.33 -0.98
CA GLY A 302 0.43 -6.98 0.22
C GLY A 302 -0.57 -7.99 0.79
N ALA A 303 -1.85 -7.65 0.82
CA ALA A 303 -2.89 -8.56 1.24
C ALA A 303 -3.06 -9.76 0.29
N TYR A 304 -3.02 -9.52 -1.01
CA TYR A 304 -3.04 -10.60 -1.99
C TYR A 304 -1.79 -11.48 -1.92
N ALA A 305 -0.61 -10.89 -1.74
CA ALA A 305 0.62 -11.63 -1.54
C ALA A 305 0.53 -12.52 -0.29
N GLU A 306 0.02 -12.00 0.84
CA GLU A 306 -0.26 -12.81 2.03
C GLU A 306 -1.26 -13.91 1.73
N PHE A 307 -2.36 -13.64 1.01
CA PHE A 307 -3.35 -14.66 0.64
C PHE A 307 -2.69 -15.87 0.00
N VAL A 308 -1.84 -15.62 -0.99
CA VAL A 308 -1.14 -16.66 -1.75
C VAL A 308 -0.10 -17.37 -0.88
N MET A 309 0.70 -16.62 -0.12
CA MET A 309 1.77 -17.18 0.73
C MET A 309 1.24 -17.94 1.96
N GLY A 310 0.23 -17.38 2.63
CA GLY A 310 -0.38 -17.86 3.86
C GLY A 310 -1.30 -19.07 3.69
N GLY A 311 -1.63 -19.42 2.44
CA GLY A 311 -2.48 -20.55 2.06
C GLY A 311 -3.97 -20.25 2.17
N GLY A 312 -4.39 -19.02 1.83
CA GLY A 312 -5.79 -18.58 1.87
C GLY A 312 -6.29 -18.22 3.28
N LYS A 313 -5.42 -17.60 4.10
CA LYS A 313 -5.82 -17.04 5.40
C LYS A 313 -6.57 -15.74 5.24
N THR A 314 -6.04 -14.85 4.40
CA THR A 314 -6.87 -13.87 3.73
C THR A 314 -7.99 -14.58 2.96
N THR A 315 -9.17 -13.99 2.85
CA THR A 315 -10.29 -14.54 2.09
C THR A 315 -10.54 -13.61 0.92
N LEU A 316 -10.43 -14.12 -0.30
CA LEU A 316 -10.87 -13.41 -1.50
C LEU A 316 -12.19 -14.05 -1.93
N LEU A 317 -13.25 -13.24 -2.04
CA LEU A 317 -14.53 -13.67 -2.59
C LEU A 317 -14.58 -13.37 -4.09
N ASP A 318 -15.56 -13.94 -4.79
CA ASP A 318 -15.74 -13.66 -6.21
C ASP A 318 -16.52 -12.36 -6.42
N ASP A 319 -16.80 -11.98 -7.66
CA ASP A 319 -17.58 -10.78 -8.02
C ASP A 319 -19.10 -10.94 -7.81
N GLY A 320 -19.50 -12.02 -7.13
CA GLY A 320 -20.88 -12.41 -6.94
C GLY A 320 -21.32 -12.32 -5.48
N SER A 321 -22.61 -12.04 -5.29
CA SER A 321 -23.20 -12.00 -3.96
C SER A 321 -22.91 -13.24 -3.12
N THR A 322 -22.26 -13.00 -1.98
CA THR A 322 -21.68 -14.01 -1.11
C THR A 322 -22.18 -13.85 0.33
N VAL A 323 -22.33 -14.97 1.05
CA VAL A 323 -22.60 -14.97 2.49
C VAL A 323 -21.45 -15.66 3.22
N LEU A 324 -20.63 -14.88 3.92
CA LEU A 324 -19.45 -15.34 4.65
C LEU A 324 -19.63 -15.21 6.17
N ARG A 325 -19.21 -16.23 6.92
CA ARG A 325 -19.14 -16.20 8.39
C ARG A 325 -17.85 -16.84 8.88
N LYS A 326 -17.02 -16.06 9.56
CA LYS A 326 -15.74 -16.50 10.12
C LYS A 326 -15.83 -16.83 11.62
N GLY A 327 -14.73 -17.36 12.15
CA GLY A 327 -14.59 -17.87 13.52
C GLY A 327 -14.19 -16.78 14.51
N GLY A 328 -13.44 -17.15 15.55
CA GLY A 328 -12.96 -16.20 16.57
C GLY A 328 -11.48 -15.84 16.46
N ALA A 329 -10.89 -15.98 15.27
CA ALA A 329 -9.52 -15.57 14.98
C ALA A 329 -9.55 -14.40 14.00
N ALA A 330 -8.54 -13.52 14.06
CA ALA A 330 -8.36 -12.42 13.11
C ALA A 330 -8.35 -12.93 11.66
N ASN A 331 -9.10 -12.25 10.80
CA ASN A 331 -9.25 -12.53 9.38
C ASN A 331 -8.96 -11.28 8.55
N ALA A 332 -8.43 -11.48 7.35
CA ALA A 332 -8.49 -10.47 6.31
C ALA A 332 -9.47 -10.97 5.22
N ILE A 333 -10.41 -10.14 4.79
CA ILE A 333 -11.48 -10.49 3.86
C ILE A 333 -11.59 -9.39 2.81
N PHE A 334 -11.53 -9.77 1.54
CA PHE A 334 -11.72 -8.90 0.39
C PHE A 334 -12.87 -9.51 -0.42
N ALA A 335 -14.02 -8.84 -0.39
CA ALA A 335 -15.23 -9.32 -1.05
C ALA A 335 -15.24 -9.02 -2.55
N LEU A 336 -14.48 -8.02 -2.99
CA LEU A 336 -14.32 -7.61 -4.38
C LEU A 336 -15.60 -7.04 -5.01
N GLY A 337 -16.59 -7.84 -5.35
CA GLY A 337 -17.78 -7.38 -6.05
C GLY A 337 -19.05 -8.16 -5.70
N GLY A 338 -20.21 -7.56 -5.97
CA GLY A 338 -21.52 -8.14 -5.68
C GLY A 338 -22.08 -7.76 -4.30
N ASP A 339 -23.39 -7.91 -4.11
CA ASP A 339 -24.02 -7.60 -2.82
C ASP A 339 -23.71 -8.68 -1.77
N ASP A 340 -22.77 -8.42 -0.87
CA ASP A 340 -22.25 -9.40 0.08
C ASP A 340 -22.86 -9.30 1.49
N THR A 341 -22.75 -10.38 2.25
CA THR A 341 -23.03 -10.41 3.68
C THR A 341 -21.91 -11.11 4.42
N ILE A 342 -21.08 -10.31 5.10
CA ILE A 342 -19.83 -10.73 5.71
C ILE A 342 -19.93 -10.59 7.23
N ASN A 343 -19.53 -11.64 7.95
CA ASN A 343 -19.32 -11.59 9.40
C ASN A 343 -17.89 -12.04 9.72
N GLY A 344 -17.04 -11.10 10.16
CA GLY A 344 -15.65 -11.32 10.58
C GLY A 344 -15.55 -12.20 11.82
N GLY A 345 -16.52 -12.07 12.72
CA GLY A 345 -16.73 -13.00 13.83
C GLY A 345 -16.03 -12.54 15.08
N GLY A 346 -14.76 -12.85 15.24
CA GLY A 346 -13.99 -12.17 16.27
C GLY A 346 -12.50 -12.38 16.14
N GLY A 347 -11.73 -11.63 16.92
CA GLY A 347 -10.35 -11.29 16.53
C GLY A 347 -10.35 -9.90 15.89
N ALA A 348 -9.19 -9.31 15.65
CA ALA A 348 -9.09 -8.06 14.91
C ALA A 348 -9.17 -8.36 13.41
N ASP A 349 -10.32 -8.10 12.80
CA ASP A 349 -10.59 -8.41 11.40
C ASP A 349 -10.35 -7.20 10.49
N VAL A 350 -9.90 -7.46 9.26
CA VAL A 350 -9.85 -6.49 8.16
C VAL A 350 -10.85 -6.95 7.11
N VAL A 351 -11.83 -6.13 6.75
CA VAL A 351 -12.85 -6.45 5.76
C VAL A 351 -12.99 -5.32 4.76
N ILE A 352 -12.90 -5.63 3.47
CA ILE A 352 -13.20 -4.73 2.35
C ILE A 352 -14.38 -5.34 1.59
N GLY A 353 -15.52 -4.63 1.56
CA GLY A 353 -16.75 -5.05 0.88
C GLY A 353 -16.58 -5.09 -0.64
N GLY A 354 -15.91 -4.09 -1.21
CA GLY A 354 -15.73 -4.06 -2.66
C GLY A 354 -16.83 -3.23 -3.31
N SER A 355 -17.28 -3.63 -4.50
CA SER A 355 -18.48 -3.05 -5.10
C SER A 355 -19.74 -3.87 -4.82
N GLY A 356 -20.86 -3.21 -4.54
CA GLY A 356 -22.10 -3.88 -4.18
C GLY A 356 -22.80 -3.16 -3.03
N ASN A 357 -23.96 -3.65 -2.63
CA ASN A 357 -24.63 -3.16 -1.42
C ASN A 357 -24.39 -4.17 -0.29
N ASP A 358 -23.28 -3.98 0.40
CA ASP A 358 -22.71 -4.95 1.31
C ASP A 358 -23.29 -4.85 2.72
N ARG A 359 -23.23 -5.97 3.43
CA ARG A 359 -23.57 -6.06 4.85
C ARG A 359 -22.40 -6.62 5.62
N ILE A 360 -21.64 -5.75 6.26
CA ILE A 360 -20.40 -6.08 6.95
C ILE A 360 -20.61 -6.02 8.46
N TYR A 361 -20.23 -7.08 9.16
CA TYR A 361 -20.27 -7.19 10.63
C TYR A 361 -18.90 -7.62 11.17
N GLY A 362 -18.15 -6.73 11.83
CA GLY A 362 -16.87 -7.07 12.50
C GLY A 362 -17.07 -7.98 13.71
N ALA A 363 -18.05 -7.62 14.54
CA ALA A 363 -18.53 -8.33 15.72
C ALA A 363 -17.64 -8.21 16.97
N LYS A 364 -16.57 -9.00 17.15
CA LYS A 364 -15.73 -8.94 18.36
C LYS A 364 -14.28 -8.73 18.00
N GLY A 365 -13.80 -7.52 18.03
CA GLY A 365 -12.46 -7.27 17.55
C GLY A 365 -12.08 -5.83 17.69
N LYS A 366 -10.87 -5.49 17.32
CA LYS A 366 -10.63 -4.14 16.83
C LYS A 366 -10.59 -4.28 15.34
N ASP A 367 -11.71 -3.99 14.69
CA ASP A 367 -11.93 -4.33 13.30
C ASP A 367 -11.69 -3.10 12.40
N ILE A 368 -11.26 -3.35 11.17
CA ILE A 368 -11.11 -2.35 10.10
C ILE A 368 -12.06 -2.77 8.99
N LEU A 369 -13.10 -1.97 8.77
CA LEU A 369 -14.22 -2.31 7.89
C LEU A 369 -14.42 -1.22 6.84
N LEU A 370 -14.16 -1.56 5.57
CA LEU A 370 -14.38 -0.69 4.43
C LEU A 370 -15.59 -1.23 3.66
N GLY A 371 -16.62 -0.40 3.48
CA GLY A 371 -17.80 -0.73 2.64
C GLY A 371 -17.38 -0.86 1.19
N GLY A 372 -16.83 0.21 0.63
CA GLY A 372 -16.34 0.23 -0.74
C GLY A 372 -17.26 1.08 -1.60
N SER A 373 -17.86 0.53 -2.66
CA SER A 373 -18.80 1.28 -3.49
C SER A 373 -20.17 0.63 -3.52
N GLY A 374 -21.23 1.44 -3.45
CA GLY A 374 -22.62 1.01 -3.34
C GLY A 374 -23.20 1.38 -1.98
N ASN A 375 -24.45 0.97 -1.69
CA ASN A 375 -25.11 1.41 -0.44
C ASN A 375 -24.93 0.35 0.63
N ASP A 376 -23.96 0.57 1.51
CA ASP A 376 -23.47 -0.42 2.44
C ASP A 376 -24.13 -0.32 3.81
N THR A 377 -24.07 -1.42 4.55
CA THR A 377 -24.41 -1.47 5.96
C THR A 377 -23.25 -2.07 6.72
N VAL A 378 -22.52 -1.23 7.44
CA VAL A 378 -21.31 -1.63 8.18
C VAL A 378 -21.55 -1.51 9.69
N ASN A 379 -21.18 -2.56 10.43
CA ASN A 379 -21.28 -2.62 11.89
C ASN A 379 -19.96 -3.10 12.49
N GLY A 380 -19.27 -2.23 13.24
CA GLY A 380 -18.02 -2.53 13.95
C GLY A 380 -18.23 -3.64 14.98
N GLY A 381 -19.06 -3.37 15.97
CA GLY A 381 -19.51 -4.38 16.91
C GLY A 381 -19.04 -4.09 18.32
N SER A 382 -17.91 -4.65 18.75
CA SER A 382 -17.43 -4.48 20.12
C SER A 382 -15.92 -4.32 20.21
N GLN A 383 -15.52 -3.38 21.07
CA GLN A 383 -14.21 -2.73 21.15
C GLN A 383 -14.05 -1.66 20.06
N ASN A 384 -12.83 -1.14 19.91
CA ASN A 384 -12.57 0.03 19.08
C ASN A 384 -12.40 -0.38 17.62
N ASP A 385 -13.29 0.08 16.76
CA ASP A 385 -13.31 -0.24 15.34
C ASP A 385 -13.00 0.99 14.47
N ILE A 386 -12.48 0.74 13.27
CA ILE A 386 -12.30 1.73 12.20
C ILE A 386 -13.27 1.34 11.08
N ILE A 387 -14.13 2.29 10.70
CA ILE A 387 -15.16 2.07 9.68
C ILE A 387 -15.03 3.15 8.61
N ASN A 388 -15.04 2.75 7.35
CA ASN A 388 -15.16 3.65 6.19
C ASN A 388 -16.34 3.17 5.33
N GLY A 389 -17.34 4.02 5.10
CA GLY A 389 -18.48 3.69 4.25
C GLY A 389 -18.08 3.56 2.78
N GLY A 390 -17.33 4.54 2.28
CA GLY A 390 -16.89 4.59 0.90
C GLY A 390 -17.85 5.37 0.02
N ASP A 391 -18.08 4.95 -1.22
CA ASP A 391 -18.99 5.63 -2.14
C ASP A 391 -20.41 5.07 -2.01
N GLY A 392 -21.41 5.85 -1.61
CA GLY A 392 -22.71 5.21 -1.39
C GLY A 392 -23.81 6.04 -0.78
N SER A 393 -24.70 5.38 -0.06
CA SER A 393 -25.62 6.02 0.88
C SER A 393 -25.78 5.00 1.99
N ASP A 394 -24.87 5.11 2.93
CA ASP A 394 -24.46 4.02 3.79
C ASP A 394 -25.14 4.09 5.16
N VAL A 395 -25.14 2.96 5.84
CA VAL A 395 -25.58 2.85 7.24
C VAL A 395 -24.42 2.32 8.06
N LEU A 396 -23.73 3.23 8.74
CA LEU A 396 -22.51 2.94 9.50
C LEU A 396 -22.79 2.92 11.00
N ARG A 397 -22.27 1.93 11.71
CA ARG A 397 -22.50 1.73 13.15
C ARG A 397 -21.22 1.27 13.85
N GLY A 398 -20.62 2.13 14.69
CA GLY A 398 -19.49 1.74 15.55
C GLY A 398 -19.91 0.67 16.58
N ALA A 399 -21.06 0.92 17.21
CA ALA A 399 -21.70 0.11 18.24
C ALA A 399 -21.09 0.26 19.63
N ALA A 400 -20.14 -0.55 20.07
CA ALA A 400 -19.63 -0.46 21.44
C ALA A 400 -18.11 -0.37 21.45
N GLY A 401 -17.55 0.78 21.73
CA GLY A 401 -16.13 0.99 21.47
C GLY A 401 -15.75 2.44 21.65
N ARG A 402 -14.52 2.78 21.30
CA ARG A 402 -14.20 4.15 20.88
C ARG A 402 -13.88 4.02 19.41
N ASP A 403 -14.85 4.33 18.58
CA ASP A 403 -14.81 4.00 17.16
C ASP A 403 -14.41 5.23 16.33
N VAL A 404 -13.73 4.99 15.21
CA VAL A 404 -13.48 6.00 14.19
C VAL A 404 -14.33 5.64 12.97
N ILE A 405 -15.20 6.54 12.56
CA ILE A 405 -16.11 6.32 11.44
C ILE A 405 -15.95 7.44 10.42
N VAL A 406 -15.47 7.07 9.25
CA VAL A 406 -15.42 7.89 8.04
C VAL A 406 -16.67 7.55 7.23
N ASP A 407 -17.48 8.54 6.91
CA ASP A 407 -18.71 8.31 6.17
C ASP A 407 -18.44 7.96 4.71
N GLY A 408 -17.69 8.80 4.01
CA GLY A 408 -17.43 8.65 2.58
C GLY A 408 -18.28 9.59 1.75
N ARG A 409 -18.67 9.17 0.54
CA ARG A 409 -19.53 9.95 -0.36
C ARG A 409 -20.98 9.56 -0.20
N GLY A 410 -21.84 10.57 -0.34
CA GLY A 410 -23.24 10.40 -0.64
C GLY A 410 -24.15 10.82 0.51
N ASN A 411 -25.12 10.00 0.90
CA ASN A 411 -26.07 10.38 1.95
C ASN A 411 -26.14 9.31 3.02
N ASP A 412 -25.41 9.54 4.10
CA ASP A 412 -25.05 8.51 5.06
C ASP A 412 -25.81 8.67 6.38
N LEU A 413 -26.01 7.54 7.03
CA LEU A 413 -26.58 7.48 8.37
C LEU A 413 -25.59 6.82 9.32
N VAL A 414 -24.94 7.66 10.12
CA VAL A 414 -23.80 7.27 10.95
C VAL A 414 -24.20 7.24 12.42
N PHE A 415 -23.89 6.13 13.10
CA PHE A 415 -24.13 5.94 14.52
C PHE A 415 -22.83 5.56 15.24
N GLY A 416 -22.42 6.32 16.26
CA GLY A 416 -21.29 5.96 17.12
C GLY A 416 -21.68 4.79 18.02
N GLY A 417 -22.66 5.02 18.90
CA GLY A 417 -23.20 4.00 19.78
C GLY A 417 -22.83 4.28 21.22
N SER A 418 -22.01 3.42 21.83
CA SER A 418 -21.55 3.60 23.20
C SER A 418 -20.03 3.71 23.28
N GLY A 419 -19.57 4.75 23.97
CA GLY A 419 -18.18 5.10 24.18
C GLY A 419 -17.89 6.46 23.54
N ASP A 420 -16.62 6.85 23.49
CA ASP A 420 -16.24 8.16 22.97
C ASP A 420 -15.85 7.99 21.50
N ASP A 421 -16.79 8.32 20.60
CA ASP A 421 -16.67 8.04 19.17
C ASP A 421 -16.20 9.27 18.38
N THR A 422 -15.49 9.01 17.28
CA THR A 422 -14.98 10.02 16.36
C THR A 422 -15.56 9.81 14.97
N PHE A 423 -16.29 10.81 14.48
CA PHE A 423 -16.79 10.86 13.11
C PHE A 423 -15.91 11.76 12.28
N VAL A 424 -15.73 11.40 11.01
CA VAL A 424 -15.08 12.29 10.05
C VAL A 424 -15.92 12.39 8.79
N PHE A 425 -16.29 13.63 8.48
CA PHE A 425 -16.98 14.02 7.27
C PHE A 425 -15.99 14.76 6.38
N THR A 426 -15.94 14.41 5.09
CA THR A 426 -15.21 15.20 4.10
C THR A 426 -16.17 15.94 3.19
N GLU A 427 -16.02 17.26 3.08
CA GLU A 427 -16.78 18.06 2.13
C GLU A 427 -16.64 17.55 0.69
N ASP A 428 -17.77 17.33 0.03
CA ASP A 428 -17.89 16.82 -1.35
C ASP A 428 -16.98 17.53 -2.37
N ALA A 429 -16.78 18.82 -2.19
CA ALA A 429 -15.93 19.62 -3.07
C ALA A 429 -14.46 19.16 -3.05
N LEU A 430 -13.98 18.55 -1.96
CA LEU A 430 -12.62 18.01 -1.83
C LEU A 430 -12.46 16.61 -2.43
N ILE A 431 -13.56 15.95 -2.79
CA ILE A 431 -13.61 14.59 -3.35
C ILE A 431 -14.13 14.56 -4.78
N GLY A 432 -14.13 15.68 -5.49
CA GLY A 432 -14.60 15.76 -6.88
C GLY A 432 -16.12 15.66 -7.05
N GLY A 433 -16.88 15.78 -5.96
CA GLY A 433 -18.34 15.89 -5.93
C GLY A 433 -18.84 17.33 -5.98
N GLY A 434 -20.16 17.52 -5.94
CA GLY A 434 -20.77 18.85 -5.96
C GLY A 434 -22.20 18.90 -5.45
N GLY A 435 -22.38 19.57 -4.31
CA GLY A 435 -23.66 19.82 -3.65
C GLY A 435 -23.58 19.54 -2.14
N PRO A 436 -24.57 19.99 -1.35
CA PRO A 436 -24.73 19.51 0.02
C PRO A 436 -25.08 18.01 0.04
N SER A 437 -24.59 17.30 1.04
CA SER A 437 -25.02 15.94 1.39
C SER A 437 -26.36 15.95 2.13
N SER A 438 -26.75 14.81 2.69
CA SER A 438 -27.87 14.71 3.64
C SER A 438 -27.51 13.82 4.82
N ASP A 439 -26.24 13.91 5.26
CA ASP A 439 -25.68 13.00 6.24
C ASP A 439 -26.23 13.27 7.64
N VAL A 440 -26.37 12.18 8.39
CA VAL A 440 -26.88 12.22 9.75
C VAL A 440 -25.92 11.51 10.69
N PHE A 441 -25.26 12.27 11.55
CA PHE A 441 -24.39 11.76 12.60
C PHE A 441 -25.11 11.69 13.94
N ARG A 442 -25.03 10.53 14.59
CA ARG A 442 -25.62 10.27 15.91
C ARG A 442 -24.55 9.69 16.83
N GLY A 443 -24.03 10.49 17.75
CA GLY A 443 -23.00 10.07 18.69
C GLY A 443 -23.48 8.92 19.57
N GLY A 444 -24.39 9.20 20.49
CA GLY A 444 -25.02 8.17 21.30
C GLY A 444 -24.75 8.39 22.78
N THR A 445 -24.08 7.45 23.44
CA THR A 445 -23.65 7.62 24.84
C THR A 445 -22.14 7.73 24.90
N GLY A 446 -21.63 8.75 25.57
CA GLY A 446 -20.20 8.98 25.70
C GLY A 446 -19.91 10.45 25.42
N THR A 447 -18.69 10.74 24.98
CA THR A 447 -18.29 12.06 24.50
C THR A 447 -17.85 11.93 23.05
N ASP A 448 -18.70 12.36 22.15
CA ASP A 448 -18.56 12.13 20.72
C ASP A 448 -18.06 13.38 20.01
N THR A 449 -17.23 13.17 18.98
CA THR A 449 -16.59 14.25 18.22
C THR A 449 -16.82 14.08 16.73
N LEU A 450 -17.21 15.15 16.04
CA LEU A 450 -17.27 15.22 14.57
C LEU A 450 -16.15 16.13 14.05
N TYR A 451 -15.29 15.59 13.21
CA TYR A 451 -14.35 16.36 12.41
C TYR A 451 -14.92 16.63 11.02
N LEU A 452 -14.96 17.90 10.64
CA LEU A 452 -15.32 18.36 9.32
C LEU A 452 -14.05 18.71 8.55
N VAL A 453 -13.78 17.97 7.47
CA VAL A 453 -12.68 18.28 6.56
C VAL A 453 -13.23 19.18 5.47
N LEU A 454 -12.82 20.45 5.51
CA LEU A 454 -13.46 21.54 4.77
C LEU A 454 -12.51 22.18 3.78
N ASP A 455 -13.07 22.70 2.70
CA ASP A 455 -12.37 23.60 1.81
C ASP A 455 -12.02 24.93 2.52
N GLU A 456 -11.22 25.78 1.88
CA GLU A 456 -10.77 27.04 2.49
C GLU A 456 -11.95 27.98 2.85
N THR A 457 -13.02 27.96 2.06
CA THR A 457 -14.19 28.84 2.24
C THR A 457 -15.01 28.39 3.44
N SER A 458 -15.39 27.12 3.46
CA SER A 458 -16.15 26.47 4.53
C SER A 458 -15.36 26.48 5.84
N TYR A 459 -14.06 26.20 5.79
CA TYR A 459 -13.17 26.28 6.96
C TYR A 459 -13.11 27.70 7.54
N THR A 460 -12.92 28.72 6.71
CA THR A 460 -12.89 30.12 7.17
C THR A 460 -14.22 30.54 7.79
N SER A 461 -15.34 30.06 7.24
CA SER A 461 -16.67 30.31 7.80
C SER A 461 -16.85 29.64 9.17
N PHE A 462 -16.36 28.41 9.32
CA PHE A 462 -16.36 27.67 10.58
C PHE A 462 -15.55 28.41 11.65
N GLU A 463 -14.31 28.82 11.35
CA GLU A 463 -13.42 29.53 12.27
C GLU A 463 -13.97 30.93 12.66
N ALA A 464 -14.83 31.52 11.84
CA ALA A 464 -15.56 32.74 12.18
C ALA A 464 -16.70 32.51 13.19
N GLY A 465 -16.97 31.26 13.57
CA GLY A 465 -18.01 30.85 14.53
C GLY A 465 -19.36 30.51 13.91
N ASN A 466 -19.45 30.37 12.57
CA ASN A 466 -20.70 30.11 11.85
C ASN A 466 -20.98 28.61 11.66
N VAL A 467 -20.79 27.81 12.71
CA VAL A 467 -20.86 26.34 12.63
C VAL A 467 -22.20 25.83 12.08
N ASP A 468 -23.33 26.38 12.54
CA ASP A 468 -24.66 25.96 12.09
C ASP A 468 -24.90 26.25 10.61
N ASP A 469 -24.37 27.37 10.09
CA ASP A 469 -24.49 27.74 8.68
C ASP A 469 -23.65 26.78 7.83
N VAL A 470 -22.41 26.47 8.26
CA VAL A 470 -21.54 25.50 7.59
C VAL A 470 -22.21 24.12 7.54
N LEU A 471 -22.73 23.61 8.66
CA LEU A 471 -23.44 22.33 8.68
C LEU A 471 -24.67 22.34 7.75
N SER A 472 -25.43 23.44 7.71
CA SER A 472 -26.58 23.58 6.81
C SER A 472 -26.19 23.67 5.34
N GLU A 473 -25.06 24.30 5.03
CA GLU A 473 -24.51 24.40 3.66
C GLU A 473 -23.94 23.08 3.18
N LEU A 474 -23.39 22.28 4.10
CA LEU A 474 -22.91 20.93 3.83
C LEU A 474 -24.04 19.89 3.80
N GLY A 475 -25.21 20.21 4.38
CA GLY A 475 -26.32 19.26 4.47
C GLY A 475 -26.20 18.25 5.63
N VAL A 476 -25.33 18.54 6.61
CA VAL A 476 -25.01 17.66 7.73
C VAL A 476 -25.94 17.91 8.91
N ALA A 477 -26.54 16.85 9.45
CA ALA A 477 -27.32 16.88 10.67
C ALA A 477 -26.64 16.09 11.80
N VAL A 478 -26.50 16.71 12.97
CA VAL A 478 -25.82 16.13 14.13
C VAL A 478 -26.77 15.95 15.32
N PHE A 479 -26.66 14.83 16.02
CA PHE A 479 -27.45 14.53 17.22
C PHE A 479 -26.59 13.83 18.28
N GLY A 480 -26.53 14.40 19.49
CA GLY A 480 -25.76 13.82 20.59
C GLY A 480 -24.27 13.70 20.26
N VAL A 481 -23.72 14.74 19.61
CA VAL A 481 -22.29 14.93 19.36
C VAL A 481 -21.86 16.13 20.19
N GLU A 482 -20.89 15.96 21.08
CA GLU A 482 -20.48 16.98 22.04
C GLU A 482 -19.51 18.00 21.43
N PHE A 483 -18.65 17.56 20.50
CA PHE A 483 -17.62 18.39 19.89
C PHE A 483 -17.69 18.35 18.36
N ILE A 484 -17.53 19.52 17.74
CA ILE A 484 -17.38 19.64 16.29
C ILE A 484 -16.12 20.46 16.04
N HIS A 485 -15.25 19.93 15.18
CA HIS A 485 -13.98 20.54 14.80
C HIS A 485 -13.89 20.65 13.29
N ALA A 486 -13.18 21.66 12.79
CA ALA A 486 -12.87 21.79 11.38
C ALA A 486 -11.39 21.53 11.12
N ILE A 487 -11.11 20.95 9.96
CA ILE A 487 -9.78 20.68 9.43
C ILE A 487 -9.69 21.37 8.07
N ALA A 488 -8.66 22.18 7.87
CA ALA A 488 -8.43 22.89 6.61
C ALA A 488 -7.85 21.93 5.56
N GLY A 489 -8.72 21.41 4.70
CA GLY A 489 -8.38 20.47 3.64
C GLY A 489 -7.95 19.09 4.14
N ARG A 490 -7.91 18.13 3.22
CA ARG A 490 -7.61 16.73 3.52
C ARG A 490 -6.18 16.47 3.98
N GLY A 491 -5.21 17.21 3.44
CA GLY A 491 -3.80 17.05 3.80
C GLY A 491 -3.47 17.34 5.28
N SER A 492 -4.38 17.97 6.03
CA SER A 492 -4.19 18.31 7.44
C SER A 492 -4.77 17.28 8.42
N ILE A 493 -5.41 16.22 7.92
CA ILE A 493 -6.08 15.20 8.75
C ILE A 493 -5.07 14.42 9.58
N SER A 494 -3.96 13.96 8.98
CA SER A 494 -2.93 13.19 9.71
C SER A 494 -2.48 13.91 10.99
N THR A 495 -2.15 15.19 10.89
CA THR A 495 -1.74 16.02 12.03
C THR A 495 -2.83 16.15 13.10
N ALA A 496 -4.11 16.20 12.71
CA ALA A 496 -5.21 16.29 13.66
C ALA A 496 -5.43 14.97 14.42
N PHE A 497 -5.07 13.84 13.82
CA PHE A 497 -5.32 12.49 14.35
C PHE A 497 -4.08 11.83 14.97
N ASP A 498 -2.87 12.39 14.80
CA ASP A 498 -1.61 11.91 15.41
C ASP A 498 -1.66 11.82 16.95
N SER A 499 -2.64 12.45 17.60
CA SER A 499 -2.82 12.43 19.06
C SER A 499 -3.54 11.19 19.60
N PHE A 500 -4.11 10.35 18.72
CA PHE A 500 -4.76 9.12 19.12
C PHE A 500 -3.70 7.99 19.23
N ASP A 501 -3.28 7.64 20.45
CA ASP A 501 -2.25 6.62 20.74
C ASP A 501 -2.48 5.23 20.10
N TRP A 502 -3.66 4.98 19.54
CA TRP A 502 -4.10 3.70 18.96
C TRP A 502 -4.41 3.78 17.47
N PHE A 503 -4.21 4.94 16.83
CA PHE A 503 -4.63 5.23 15.47
C PHE A 503 -3.47 5.86 14.70
N ARG A 504 -3.09 5.28 13.56
CA ARG A 504 -2.08 5.87 12.67
C ARG A 504 -2.75 6.56 11.49
N PRO A 505 -2.16 7.62 10.93
CA PRO A 505 -2.67 8.25 9.71
C PRO A 505 -2.90 7.27 8.55
N ALA A 506 -2.07 6.22 8.42
CA ALA A 506 -2.23 5.18 7.41
C ALA A 506 -3.28 4.10 7.77
N ASP A 507 -3.70 3.99 9.05
CA ASP A 507 -4.84 3.16 9.46
C ASP A 507 -6.19 3.83 9.16
N TYR A 508 -6.21 5.17 9.08
CA TYR A 508 -7.40 5.95 8.73
C TYR A 508 -7.95 5.51 7.36
N TRP A 509 -7.04 5.35 6.40
CA TRP A 509 -7.31 5.33 4.98
C TRP A 509 -7.00 3.96 4.35
N GLY A 510 -6.35 3.05 5.09
CA GLY A 510 -5.78 1.84 4.51
C GLY A 510 -6.74 0.67 4.34
N ALA A 511 -6.64 0.00 3.19
CA ALA A 511 -7.16 -1.35 2.94
C ALA A 511 -6.55 -2.39 3.91
N VAL A 512 -5.35 -2.09 4.42
CA VAL A 512 -4.62 -2.86 5.42
C VAL A 512 -3.98 -1.87 6.40
N SER A 513 -4.09 -2.14 7.70
CA SER A 513 -3.42 -1.35 8.72
C SER A 513 -1.92 -1.21 8.45
N ALA A 514 -1.40 0.00 8.66
CA ALA A 514 0.03 0.23 8.55
C ALA A 514 0.79 -0.49 9.68
N PRO A 515 1.89 -1.20 9.35
CA PRO A 515 2.80 -1.74 10.34
C PRO A 515 3.28 -0.70 11.37
N SER A 516 3.75 -1.18 12.52
CA SER A 516 4.34 -0.35 13.58
C SER A 516 5.73 0.15 13.22
N ALA A 517 5.82 1.01 12.21
CA ALA A 517 7.05 1.52 11.58
C ALA A 517 7.97 0.40 11.07
N GLY A 518 8.75 0.68 10.01
CA GLY A 518 9.65 -0.32 9.41
C GLY A 518 10.64 -0.94 10.40
N GLU A 519 10.99 -0.23 11.48
CA GLU A 519 11.97 -0.69 12.48
C GLU A 519 11.54 -1.92 13.30
N GLU A 520 10.25 -2.21 13.50
CA GLU A 520 9.82 -3.45 14.20
C GLU A 520 9.70 -4.67 13.25
N LEU A 521 9.63 -4.45 11.94
CA LEU A 521 9.57 -5.52 10.92
C LEU A 521 10.94 -5.89 10.33
N LEU A 522 11.93 -5.00 10.47
CA LEU A 522 13.27 -5.12 9.86
C LEU A 522 14.37 -5.68 10.80
N VAL A 523 14.03 -6.18 12.00
CA VAL A 523 15.02 -6.69 12.97
C VAL A 523 15.49 -8.11 12.67
#